data_AF-A0A2C9JHI5-F1
#
_entry.id   AF-A0A2C9JHI5-F1
#
_cell.length_a   1.000
_cell.length_b   1.000
_cell.length_c   1.000
_cell.angle_alpha   90.00
_cell.angle_beta   90.00
_cell.angle_gamma   90.00
#
_symmetry.space_group_name_H-M   'P 1'
#
loop_
_entity.id
_entity.type
_entity.pdbx_description
1 polymer ?
#
loop_
_entity_poly.entity_id
_entity_poly.type
_entity_poly.pdbx_seq_one_letter_code
_entity_poly.pdbx_strand_id
1 'polypeptide(L)'
;MSQNLSDAAESLNDSLDASRCKYYHKSDLMVQCYYDDEHLLREIYAFIELTNLEWVITVIYALVFITGVVGNFLVGYAVWRNKYLRTITNFFLTNLAVADFLTIVFCLPPSFAQTILETWFLGNTMCKMVSYLQNVAVIVSVLTLTSISIERWFAICQPLTFQQTKSRVIVCVVIIWAVAHIASIPKLIMMEEIHDIIVPPNLTIFLTSCGPRDDQVAAKYEIFLSITFFAIPIAIMGYNYTAIAICLWSSSTSSRQLTGRASVGKLL
;
A
#
# COMPACT_ATOMS: atom_id res chain seq x y z
N MET A 1 -12.44 23.58 19.27
CA MET A 1 -11.49 22.78 20.09
C MET A 1 -11.54 23.17 21.56
N SER A 2 -11.75 24.44 21.93
CA SER A 2 -11.90 24.91 23.31
C SER A 2 -13.25 24.63 23.98
N GLN A 3 -14.35 24.53 23.24
CA GLN A 3 -15.69 24.23 23.80
C GLN A 3 -15.88 22.75 24.17
N ASN A 4 -15.30 21.82 23.39
CA ASN A 4 -15.35 20.40 23.75
C ASN A 4 -14.42 20.03 24.93
N LEU A 5 -13.51 20.94 25.30
CA LEU A 5 -12.67 20.84 26.50
C LEU A 5 -13.45 21.21 27.78
N SER A 6 -14.45 22.09 27.71
CA SER A 6 -15.33 22.35 28.86
C SER A 6 -16.30 21.21 29.07
N ASP A 7 -16.93 20.71 28.01
CA ASP A 7 -18.04 19.77 28.13
C ASP A 7 -17.60 18.37 28.61
N ALA A 8 -16.35 17.97 28.28
CA ALA A 8 -15.75 16.74 28.79
C ALA A 8 -15.16 16.90 30.21
N ALA A 9 -14.71 18.11 30.56
CA ALA A 9 -14.32 18.42 31.94
C ALA A 9 -15.56 18.46 32.86
N GLU A 10 -16.70 18.92 32.35
CA GLU A 10 -17.96 19.05 33.08
C GLU A 10 -18.65 17.71 33.34
N SER A 11 -18.50 16.71 32.45
CA SER A 11 -18.99 15.35 32.70
C SER A 11 -18.15 14.51 33.66
N LEU A 12 -16.85 14.81 33.81
CA LEU A 12 -15.98 14.17 34.81
C LEU A 12 -16.07 14.84 36.20
N ASN A 13 -16.45 16.11 36.27
CA ASN A 13 -16.45 16.89 37.52
C ASN A 13 -17.52 16.44 38.54
N ASP A 14 -18.52 15.67 38.10
CA ASP A 14 -19.56 15.10 38.97
C ASP A 14 -19.11 13.85 39.75
N SER A 15 -17.88 13.37 39.51
CA SER A 15 -17.29 12.27 40.26
C SER A 15 -16.10 12.77 41.10
N LEU A 16 -16.16 12.56 42.42
CA LEU A 16 -15.04 12.75 43.36
C LEU A 16 -13.75 11.98 42.98
N ASP A 17 -13.75 11.24 41.87
CA ASP A 17 -12.68 10.37 41.40
C ASP A 17 -11.74 11.05 40.39
N ALA A 18 -12.21 12.07 39.65
CA ALA A 18 -11.41 12.76 38.64
C ALA A 18 -10.23 13.55 39.24
N SER A 19 -10.36 14.05 40.47
CA SER A 19 -9.31 14.81 41.17
C SER A 19 -8.13 13.95 41.64
N ARG A 20 -8.24 12.62 41.60
CA ARG A 20 -7.16 11.67 41.94
C ARG A 20 -6.51 11.02 40.71
N CYS A 21 -7.06 11.24 39.52
CA CYS A 21 -6.58 10.65 38.28
C CYS A 21 -5.23 11.28 37.88
N LYS A 22 -4.16 10.46 37.84
CA LYS A 22 -2.81 10.92 37.50
C LYS A 22 -2.59 10.97 35.98
N TYR A 23 -3.15 10.00 35.26
CA TYR A 23 -3.15 9.93 33.79
C TYR A 23 -4.53 9.52 33.27
N TYR A 24 -4.94 10.01 32.11
CA TYR A 24 -6.19 9.59 31.48
C TYR A 24 -6.01 9.27 30.00
N HIS A 25 -6.44 8.08 29.59
CA HIS A 25 -6.53 7.66 28.20
C HIS A 25 -7.94 7.95 27.69
N LYS A 26 -8.06 8.63 26.55
CA LYS A 26 -9.35 8.90 25.92
C LYS A 26 -9.44 8.13 24.61
N SER A 27 -10.30 7.12 24.59
CA SER A 27 -10.72 6.46 23.34
C SER A 27 -12.13 6.93 22.95
N ASP A 28 -12.57 6.62 21.72
CA ASP A 28 -13.85 7.07 21.17
C ASP A 28 -15.09 6.66 21.99
N LEU A 29 -14.98 5.63 22.85
CA LEU A 29 -16.08 5.14 23.68
C LEU A 29 -15.85 5.28 25.20
N MET A 30 -14.64 5.59 25.69
CA MET A 30 -14.35 5.65 27.13
C MET A 30 -13.17 6.55 27.50
N VAL A 31 -13.22 7.09 28.72
CA VAL A 31 -12.09 7.76 29.38
C VAL A 31 -11.60 6.84 30.50
N GLN A 32 -10.35 6.37 30.42
CA GLN A 32 -9.75 5.44 31.36
C GLN A 32 -8.73 6.19 32.24
N CYS A 33 -8.93 6.15 33.55
CA CYS A 33 -8.14 6.89 34.53
C CYS A 33 -7.13 5.97 35.25
N TYR A 34 -5.87 6.38 35.27
CA TYR A 34 -4.77 5.70 35.95
C TYR A 34 -4.34 6.50 37.17
N TYR A 35 -4.40 5.85 38.33
CA TYR A 35 -4.10 6.47 39.63
C TYR A 35 -2.62 6.33 40.06
N ASP A 36 -1.88 5.37 39.49
CA ASP A 36 -0.50 5.05 39.87
C ASP A 36 0.36 4.61 38.67
N ASP A 37 1.68 4.81 38.76
CA ASP A 37 2.68 4.50 37.73
C ASP A 37 2.81 2.98 37.52
N GLU A 38 2.72 2.17 38.59
CA GLU A 38 2.75 0.70 38.47
C GLU A 38 1.56 0.16 37.69
N HIS A 39 0.37 0.75 37.85
CA HIS A 39 -0.84 0.31 37.14
C HIS A 39 -0.72 0.60 35.64
N LEU A 40 -0.21 1.78 35.28
CA LEU A 40 0.04 2.16 33.89
C LEU A 40 1.14 1.28 33.26
N LEU A 41 2.24 1.04 33.96
CA LEU A 41 3.31 0.16 33.49
C LEU A 41 2.81 -1.27 33.28
N ARG A 42 1.96 -1.78 34.17
CA ARG A 42 1.40 -3.14 34.05
C ARG A 42 0.52 -3.30 32.81
N GLU A 43 -0.26 -2.29 32.45
CA GLU A 43 -1.05 -2.31 31.21
C GLU A 43 -0.17 -2.19 29.97
N ILE A 44 0.87 -1.35 29.99
CA ILE A 44 1.86 -1.28 28.91
C ILE A 44 2.58 -2.64 28.73
N TYR A 45 2.97 -3.29 29.83
CA TYR A 45 3.61 -4.61 29.77
C TYR A 45 2.66 -5.72 29.30
N ALA A 46 1.36 -5.65 29.64
CA ALA A 46 0.36 -6.58 29.12
C ALA A 46 0.16 -6.41 27.61
N PHE A 47 0.30 -5.19 27.10
CA PHE A 47 0.27 -4.88 25.67
C PHE A 47 1.47 -5.42 24.89
N ILE A 48 2.59 -5.69 25.56
CA ILE A 48 3.83 -6.22 24.96
C ILE A 48 3.81 -7.76 24.88
N GLU A 49 2.86 -8.43 25.53
CA GLU A 49 2.77 -9.89 25.53
C GLU A 49 2.14 -10.41 24.21
N LEU A 50 3.00 -10.75 23.23
CA LEU A 50 2.55 -11.22 21.91
C LEU A 50 1.61 -12.42 22.02
N THR A 51 0.38 -12.21 21.56
CA THR A 51 -0.62 -13.22 21.29
C THR A 51 -0.16 -14.17 20.17
N ASN A 52 -0.79 -15.34 20.09
CA ASN A 52 -0.56 -16.27 18.97
C ASN A 52 -0.80 -15.62 17.60
N LEU A 53 -1.70 -14.64 17.51
CA LEU A 53 -1.99 -13.91 16.28
C LEU A 53 -0.82 -13.01 15.86
N GLU A 54 -0.21 -12.28 16.78
CA GLU A 54 0.92 -11.39 16.51
C GLU A 54 2.18 -12.16 16.09
N TRP A 55 2.38 -13.36 16.63
CA TRP A 55 3.43 -14.27 16.13
C TRP A 55 3.21 -14.66 14.68
N VAL A 56 1.97 -15.00 14.30
CA VAL A 56 1.63 -15.31 12.91
C VAL A 56 1.83 -14.11 12.01
N ILE A 57 1.36 -12.92 12.42
CA ILE A 57 1.56 -11.66 11.70
C ILE A 57 3.05 -11.38 11.51
N THR A 58 3.85 -11.55 12.56
CA THR A 58 5.31 -11.36 12.52
C THR A 58 5.98 -12.25 11.49
N VAL A 59 5.62 -13.54 11.45
CA VAL A 59 6.15 -14.47 10.45
C VAL A 59 5.75 -14.05 9.03
N ILE A 60 4.50 -13.62 8.83
CA ILE A 60 4.02 -13.13 7.52
C ILE A 60 4.80 -11.89 7.08
N TYR A 61 4.96 -10.90 7.95
CA TYR A 61 5.73 -9.69 7.66
C TYR A 61 7.20 -10.02 7.33
N ALA A 62 7.83 -10.93 8.07
CA ALA A 62 9.19 -11.38 7.78
C ALA A 62 9.28 -12.06 6.41
N LEU A 63 8.33 -12.93 6.06
CA LEU A 63 8.28 -13.58 4.75
C LEU A 63 8.09 -12.57 3.63
N VAL A 64 7.16 -11.63 3.75
CA VAL A 64 6.92 -10.56 2.77
C VAL A 64 8.16 -9.68 2.61
N PHE A 65 8.82 -9.33 3.71
CA PHE A 65 10.05 -8.54 3.68
C PHE A 65 11.17 -9.26 2.93
N ILE A 66 11.47 -10.50 3.31
CA ILE A 66 12.57 -11.28 2.71
C ILE A 66 12.29 -11.55 1.22
N THR A 67 11.11 -12.08 0.91
CA THR A 67 10.74 -12.40 -0.47
C THR A 67 10.63 -11.15 -1.34
N GLY A 68 10.10 -10.07 -0.80
CA GLY A 68 9.98 -8.79 -1.48
C GLY A 68 11.33 -8.13 -1.76
N VAL A 69 12.24 -8.08 -0.79
CA VAL A 69 13.60 -7.54 -0.98
C VAL A 69 14.36 -8.38 -2.01
N VAL A 70 14.42 -9.69 -1.82
CA VAL A 70 15.18 -10.59 -2.69
C VAL A 70 14.58 -10.62 -4.09
N GLY A 71 13.27 -10.78 -4.21
CA GLY A 71 12.57 -10.88 -5.49
C GLY A 71 12.69 -9.61 -6.33
N ASN A 72 12.37 -8.45 -5.76
CA ASN A 72 12.43 -7.19 -6.49
C ASN A 72 13.86 -6.79 -6.84
N PHE A 73 14.83 -7.04 -5.94
CA PHE A 73 16.24 -6.84 -6.27
C PHE A 73 16.69 -7.71 -7.44
N LEU A 74 16.33 -9.01 -7.43
CA LEU A 74 16.69 -9.94 -8.51
C LEU A 74 16.08 -9.54 -9.85
N VAL A 75 14.83 -9.06 -9.88
CA VAL A 75 14.19 -8.56 -11.11
C VAL A 75 14.98 -7.38 -11.68
N GLY A 76 15.28 -6.37 -10.86
CA GLY A 76 16.07 -5.22 -11.28
C GLY A 76 17.47 -5.61 -11.75
N TYR A 77 18.14 -6.48 -11.00
CA TYR A 77 19.47 -6.99 -11.33
C TYR A 77 19.49 -7.79 -12.65
N ALA A 78 18.51 -8.66 -12.88
CA ALA A 78 18.43 -9.48 -14.08
C ALA A 78 18.29 -8.64 -15.35
N VAL A 79 17.41 -7.62 -15.34
CA VAL A 79 17.22 -6.70 -16.48
C VAL A 79 18.46 -5.83 -16.68
N TRP A 80 19.10 -5.38 -15.60
CA TRP A 80 20.34 -4.62 -15.67
C TRP A 80 21.49 -5.45 -16.28
N ARG A 81 21.67 -6.70 -15.84
CA ARG A 81 22.75 -7.58 -16.28
C ARG A 81 22.57 -8.07 -17.71
N ASN A 82 21.36 -8.47 -18.09
CA ASN A 82 21.10 -9.11 -19.37
C ASN A 82 20.57 -8.12 -20.42
N LYS A 83 21.42 -7.79 -21.42
CA LYS A 83 21.04 -6.87 -22.52
C LYS A 83 19.82 -7.37 -23.32
N TYR A 84 19.62 -8.68 -23.44
CA TYR A 84 18.46 -9.25 -24.15
C TYR A 84 17.14 -8.98 -23.41
N LEU A 85 17.19 -8.82 -22.08
CA LEU A 85 16.03 -8.48 -21.28
C LEU A 85 15.73 -6.97 -21.25
N ARG A 86 16.48 -6.11 -21.96
CA ARG A 86 16.23 -4.66 -21.98
C ARG A 86 15.17 -4.28 -23.01
N THR A 87 14.02 -4.93 -22.91
CA THR A 87 12.84 -4.68 -23.74
C THR A 87 11.92 -3.67 -23.07
N ILE A 88 10.96 -3.15 -23.83
CA ILE A 88 9.98 -2.17 -23.35
C ILE A 88 9.18 -2.72 -22.16
N THR A 89 8.65 -3.95 -22.24
CA THR A 89 7.88 -4.55 -21.15
C THR A 89 8.72 -4.74 -19.89
N ASN A 90 9.99 -5.11 -20.04
CA ASN A 90 10.88 -5.32 -18.90
C ASN A 90 11.28 -4.01 -18.22
N PHE A 91 11.13 -2.86 -18.89
CA PHE A 91 11.27 -1.55 -18.25
C PHE A 91 10.13 -1.29 -17.25
N PHE A 92 8.89 -1.66 -17.58
CA PHE A 92 7.76 -1.60 -16.63
C PHE A 92 7.97 -2.55 -15.44
N LEU A 93 8.48 -3.76 -15.68
CA LEU A 93 8.82 -4.71 -14.61
C LEU A 93 9.92 -4.17 -13.69
N THR A 94 10.91 -3.49 -14.26
CA THR A 94 11.98 -2.86 -13.46
C THR A 94 11.44 -1.67 -12.65
N ASN A 95 10.53 -0.86 -13.24
CA ASN A 95 9.87 0.23 -12.51
C ASN A 95 9.07 -0.29 -11.32
N LEU A 96 8.29 -1.36 -11.51
CA LEU A 96 7.54 -2.01 -10.44
C LEU A 96 8.49 -2.53 -9.34
N ALA A 97 9.56 -3.22 -9.74
CA ALA A 97 10.55 -3.74 -8.79
C ALA A 97 11.23 -2.64 -7.96
N VAL A 98 11.56 -1.49 -8.57
CA VAL A 98 12.14 -0.35 -7.84
C VAL A 98 11.13 0.25 -6.85
N ALA A 99 9.88 0.45 -7.28
CA ALA A 99 8.83 1.00 -6.41
C ALA A 99 8.55 0.06 -5.22
N ASP A 100 8.39 -1.23 -5.48
CA ASP A 100 8.13 -2.24 -4.45
C ASP A 100 9.31 -2.38 -3.49
N PHE A 101 10.54 -2.40 -3.99
CA PHE A 101 11.74 -2.46 -3.16
C PHE A 101 11.83 -1.27 -2.20
N LEU A 102 11.58 -0.05 -2.68
CA LEU A 102 11.56 1.14 -1.84
C LEU A 102 10.47 1.06 -0.77
N THR A 103 9.26 0.63 -1.14
CA THR A 103 8.15 0.47 -0.18
C THR A 103 8.46 -0.58 0.88
N ILE A 104 9.00 -1.73 0.48
CA ILE A 104 9.34 -2.82 1.39
C ILE A 104 10.44 -2.39 2.36
N VAL A 105 11.45 -1.65 1.91
CA VAL A 105 12.56 -1.23 2.78
C VAL A 105 12.16 -0.08 3.71
N PHE A 106 11.41 0.91 3.21
CA PHE A 106 11.13 2.14 3.97
C PHE A 106 9.78 2.15 4.69
N CYS A 107 8.77 1.46 4.17
CA CYS A 107 7.42 1.54 4.71
C CYS A 107 7.03 0.30 5.50
N LEU A 108 7.52 -0.89 5.12
CA LEU A 108 7.14 -2.14 5.78
C LEU A 108 7.64 -2.23 7.24
N PRO A 109 8.90 -1.86 7.59
CA PRO A 109 9.36 -1.95 8.97
C PRO A 109 8.62 -0.99 9.93
N PRO A 110 8.38 0.29 9.58
CA PRO A 110 7.52 1.17 10.37
C PRO A 110 6.10 0.61 10.58
N SER A 111 5.47 0.08 9.53
CA SER A 111 4.12 -0.49 9.65
C SER A 111 4.08 -1.78 10.46
N PHE A 112 5.09 -2.62 10.34
CA PHE A 112 5.25 -3.80 11.19
C PHE A 112 5.36 -3.39 12.66
N ALA A 113 6.22 -2.41 12.95
CA ALA A 113 6.41 -1.94 14.32
C ALA A 113 5.13 -1.34 14.90
N GLN A 114 4.39 -0.54 14.12
CA GLN A 114 3.08 -0.03 14.53
C GLN A 114 2.05 -1.15 14.73
N THR A 115 2.09 -2.20 13.91
CA THR A 115 1.12 -3.32 14.01
C THR A 115 1.37 -4.18 15.25
N ILE A 116 2.63 -4.43 15.62
CA ILE A 116 2.99 -5.31 16.75
C ILE A 116 3.06 -4.56 18.07
N LEU A 117 3.56 -3.33 18.07
CA LEU A 117 3.69 -2.53 19.29
C LEU A 117 2.43 -1.70 19.56
N GLU A 118 1.47 -1.71 18.63
CA GLU A 118 0.26 -0.88 18.61
C GLU A 118 0.55 0.61 18.87
N THR A 119 1.78 1.05 18.56
CA THR A 119 2.27 2.40 18.84
C THR A 119 3.15 2.93 17.72
N TRP A 120 3.09 4.24 17.52
CA TRP A 120 3.85 4.99 16.53
C TRP A 120 4.91 5.86 17.20
N PHE A 121 6.17 5.42 17.15
CA PHE A 121 7.30 6.12 17.78
C PHE A 121 8.16 6.96 16.81
N LEU A 122 7.86 6.94 15.51
CA LEU A 122 8.66 7.63 14.48
C LEU A 122 8.26 9.11 14.28
N GLY A 123 7.28 9.58 15.05
CA GLY A 123 6.77 10.96 15.04
C GLY A 123 5.93 11.32 13.82
N ASN A 124 5.32 12.51 13.87
CA ASN A 124 4.33 13.01 12.90
C ASN A 124 4.85 13.06 11.45
N THR A 125 6.11 13.45 11.24
CA THR A 125 6.68 13.53 9.88
C THR A 125 6.73 12.15 9.23
N MET A 126 7.18 11.12 9.96
CA MET A 126 7.24 9.77 9.40
C MET A 126 5.84 9.17 9.25
N CYS A 127 4.89 9.47 10.14
CA CYS A 127 3.50 9.02 10.00
C CYS A 127 2.93 9.45 8.65
N LYS A 128 3.02 10.75 8.35
CA LYS A 128 2.60 11.32 7.06
C LYS A 128 3.34 10.71 5.88
N MET A 129 4.68 10.62 5.96
CA MET A 129 5.51 10.15 4.86
C MET A 129 5.30 8.67 4.56
N VAL A 130 5.21 7.81 5.56
CA VAL A 130 4.99 6.36 5.37
C VAL A 130 3.63 6.11 4.74
N SER A 131 2.56 6.70 5.28
CA SER A 131 1.22 6.54 4.71
C SER A 131 1.11 7.10 3.29
N TYR A 132 1.79 8.21 3.01
CA TYR A 132 1.88 8.79 1.67
C TYR A 132 2.60 7.86 0.68
N LEU A 133 3.79 7.38 1.04
CA LEU A 133 4.60 6.54 0.16
C LEU A 133 3.93 5.20 -0.12
N GLN A 134 3.26 4.60 0.87
CA GLN A 134 2.44 3.40 0.66
C GLN A 134 1.36 3.64 -0.39
N ASN A 135 0.63 4.75 -0.28
CA ASN A 135 -0.42 5.07 -1.24
C ASN A 135 0.14 5.32 -2.66
N VAL A 136 1.25 6.07 -2.77
CA VAL A 136 1.96 6.26 -4.04
C VAL A 136 2.34 4.92 -4.65
N ALA A 137 2.93 4.01 -3.86
CA ALA A 137 3.39 2.72 -4.35
C ALA A 137 2.25 1.84 -4.87
N VAL A 138 1.11 1.80 -4.17
CA VAL A 138 -0.07 1.06 -4.61
C VAL A 138 -0.59 1.61 -5.95
N ILE A 139 -0.72 2.94 -6.07
CA ILE A 139 -1.21 3.58 -7.30
C ILE A 139 -0.23 3.34 -8.46
N VAL A 140 1.08 3.53 -8.24
CA VAL A 140 2.11 3.25 -9.26
C VAL A 140 2.03 1.81 -9.73
N SER A 141 1.88 0.86 -8.81
CA SER A 141 1.84 -0.57 -9.11
C SER A 141 0.64 -0.92 -9.97
N VAL A 142 -0.56 -0.51 -9.57
CA VAL A 142 -1.78 -0.84 -10.30
C VAL A 142 -1.79 -0.18 -11.69
N LEU A 143 -1.39 1.09 -11.80
CA LEU A 143 -1.28 1.76 -13.10
C LEU A 143 -0.21 1.14 -14.00
N THR A 144 0.90 0.67 -13.43
CA THR A 144 1.96 -0.05 -14.17
C THR A 144 1.42 -1.39 -14.71
N LEU A 145 0.76 -2.19 -13.87
CA LEU A 145 0.15 -3.47 -14.27
C LEU A 145 -0.93 -3.27 -15.34
N THR A 146 -1.73 -2.23 -15.21
CA THR A 146 -2.74 -1.86 -16.21
C THR A 146 -2.09 -1.51 -17.54
N SER A 147 -1.02 -0.71 -17.50
CA SER A 147 -0.26 -0.33 -18.69
C SER A 147 0.39 -1.54 -19.38
N ILE A 148 0.92 -2.49 -18.60
CA ILE A 148 1.41 -3.78 -19.12
C ILE A 148 0.29 -4.55 -19.81
N SER A 149 -0.91 -4.63 -19.22
CA SER A 149 -2.04 -5.34 -19.83
C SER A 149 -2.45 -4.76 -21.18
N ILE A 150 -2.44 -3.42 -21.30
CA ILE A 150 -2.76 -2.70 -22.53
C ILE A 150 -1.66 -2.92 -23.57
N GLU A 151 -0.38 -2.82 -23.17
CA GLU A 151 0.76 -3.09 -24.03
C GLU A 151 0.68 -4.49 -24.65
N ARG A 152 0.41 -5.50 -23.82
CA ARG A 152 0.23 -6.89 -24.26
C ARG A 152 -0.94 -7.06 -25.19
N TRP A 153 -2.07 -6.42 -24.91
CA TRP A 153 -3.24 -6.51 -25.76
C TRP A 153 -2.97 -5.97 -27.16
N PHE A 154 -2.37 -4.78 -27.28
CA PHE A 154 -2.03 -4.25 -28.60
C PHE A 154 -0.97 -5.10 -29.32
N ALA A 155 0.06 -5.57 -28.61
CA ALA A 155 1.13 -6.38 -29.20
C ALA A 155 0.62 -7.70 -29.79
N ILE A 156 -0.34 -8.35 -29.12
CA ILE A 156 -0.85 -9.68 -29.50
C ILE A 156 -2.06 -9.55 -30.45
N CYS A 157 -3.03 -8.72 -30.10
CA CYS A 157 -4.31 -8.65 -30.81
C CYS A 157 -4.29 -7.69 -31.99
N GLN A 158 -3.35 -6.73 -32.03
CA GLN A 158 -3.26 -5.68 -33.06
C GLN A 158 -1.80 -5.49 -33.55
N PRO A 159 -1.13 -6.56 -34.03
CA PRO A 159 0.31 -6.53 -34.32
C PRO A 159 0.71 -5.54 -35.42
N LEU A 160 -0.18 -5.21 -36.35
CA LEU A 160 0.11 -4.30 -37.47
C LEU A 160 0.06 -2.82 -37.10
N THR A 161 -0.61 -2.45 -36.00
CA THR A 161 -0.72 -1.05 -35.52
C THR A 161 0.21 -0.76 -34.35
N PHE A 162 0.80 -1.80 -33.76
CA PHE A 162 1.63 -1.67 -32.57
C PHE A 162 3.07 -1.27 -32.90
N GLN A 163 3.37 0.02 -32.76
CA GLN A 163 4.75 0.55 -32.73
C GLN A 163 5.03 1.23 -31.40
N GLN A 164 5.42 0.45 -30.39
CA GLN A 164 5.89 1.02 -29.13
C GLN A 164 7.32 1.52 -29.25
N THR A 165 7.52 2.76 -28.84
CA THR A 165 8.84 3.39 -28.77
C THR A 165 9.24 3.54 -27.31
N LYS A 166 10.55 3.47 -27.03
CA LYS A 166 11.08 3.68 -25.67
C LYS A 166 10.64 5.02 -25.09
N SER A 167 10.58 6.07 -25.91
CA SER A 167 10.14 7.40 -25.47
C SER A 167 8.70 7.41 -24.98
N ARG A 168 7.76 6.70 -25.65
CA ARG A 168 6.36 6.62 -25.20
C ARG A 168 6.24 5.94 -23.84
N VAL A 169 7.06 4.92 -23.59
CA VAL A 169 7.07 4.15 -22.34
C VAL A 169 7.64 4.98 -21.20
N ILE A 170 8.73 5.70 -21.44
CA ILE A 170 9.30 6.62 -20.44
C ILE A 170 8.27 7.70 -20.09
N VAL A 171 7.62 8.30 -21.08
CA VAL A 171 6.55 9.29 -20.85
C VAL A 171 5.39 8.68 -20.04
N CYS A 172 4.98 7.46 -20.37
CA CYS A 172 3.94 6.74 -19.62
C CYS A 172 4.33 6.53 -18.15
N VAL A 173 5.55 6.06 -17.88
CA VAL A 173 6.07 5.89 -16.51
C VAL A 173 6.09 7.24 -15.77
N VAL A 174 6.57 8.31 -16.39
CA VAL A 174 6.56 9.65 -15.77
C VAL A 174 5.14 10.11 -15.43
N ILE A 175 4.17 9.87 -16.32
CA ILE A 175 2.75 10.18 -16.05
C ILE A 175 2.22 9.36 -14.88
N ILE A 176 2.52 8.06 -14.82
CA ILE A 176 2.09 7.18 -13.72
C ILE A 176 2.59 7.72 -12.38
N TRP A 177 3.88 8.06 -12.29
CA TRP A 177 4.47 8.64 -11.08
C TRP A 177 3.84 9.99 -10.72
N ALA A 178 3.66 10.87 -11.71
CA ALA A 178 3.03 12.17 -11.47
C ALA A 178 1.61 12.02 -10.93
N VAL A 179 0.79 11.15 -11.55
CA VAL A 179 -0.58 10.87 -11.11
C VAL A 179 -0.59 10.28 -9.69
N ALA A 180 0.28 9.31 -9.41
CA ALA A 180 0.36 8.68 -8.10
C ALA A 180 0.75 9.67 -7.00
N HIS A 181 1.75 10.52 -7.26
CA HIS A 181 2.16 11.57 -6.33
C HIS A 181 1.02 12.56 -6.08
N ILE A 182 0.38 13.07 -7.14
CA ILE A 182 -0.72 14.05 -7.04
C ILE A 182 -1.91 13.45 -6.28
N ALA A 183 -2.33 12.24 -6.64
CA ALA A 183 -3.46 11.56 -6.01
C ALA A 183 -3.20 11.25 -4.53
N SER A 184 -1.94 11.09 -4.12
CA SER A 184 -1.55 10.78 -2.74
C SER A 184 -1.34 12.01 -1.86
N ILE A 185 -1.24 13.22 -2.41
CA ILE A 185 -1.05 14.47 -1.63
C ILE A 185 -2.05 14.62 -0.46
N PRO A 186 -3.36 14.36 -0.65
CA PRO A 186 -4.32 14.48 0.45
C PRO A 186 -3.95 13.62 1.67
N LYS A 187 -3.34 12.44 1.46
CA LYS A 187 -2.88 11.56 2.54
C LYS A 187 -1.84 12.24 3.46
N LEU A 188 -0.96 13.09 2.91
CA LEU A 188 0.01 13.87 3.70
C LEU A 188 -0.65 14.89 4.64
N ILE A 189 -1.82 15.40 4.24
CA ILE A 189 -2.54 16.43 4.97
C ILE A 189 -3.47 15.79 6.00
N MET A 190 -4.08 14.66 5.64
CA MET A 190 -5.07 13.96 6.47
C MET A 190 -4.44 13.15 7.59
N MET A 191 -3.29 12.51 7.36
CA MET A 191 -2.64 11.68 8.38
C MET A 191 -1.91 12.54 9.40
N GLU A 192 -2.01 12.19 10.67
CA GLU A 192 -1.26 12.82 11.75
C GLU A 192 -0.93 11.83 12.85
N GLU A 193 0.11 12.16 13.60
CA GLU A 193 0.37 11.55 14.89
C GLU A 193 -0.72 11.99 15.87
N ILE A 194 -1.42 11.00 16.43
CA ILE A 194 -2.47 11.16 17.42
C ILE A 194 -1.88 10.81 18.78
N HIS A 195 -2.11 11.67 19.77
CA HIS A 195 -1.71 11.46 21.16
C HIS A 195 -2.95 11.15 21.98
N ASP A 196 -3.16 9.88 22.34
CA ASP A 196 -4.38 9.45 23.04
C ASP A 196 -4.32 9.70 24.57
N ILE A 197 -3.16 10.10 25.10
CA ILE A 197 -2.92 10.35 26.54
C ILE A 197 -2.02 11.58 26.78
N ILE A 198 -2.36 12.41 27.77
CA ILE A 198 -1.39 13.34 28.40
C ILE A 198 -0.60 12.56 29.47
N VAL A 199 0.53 11.95 29.08
CA VAL A 199 1.49 11.27 29.98
C VAL A 199 2.72 12.18 30.20
N PRO A 200 3.59 11.92 31.20
CA PRO A 200 4.88 12.57 31.34
C PRO A 200 5.71 12.34 30.07
N PRO A 201 6.61 13.27 29.70
CA PRO A 201 7.33 13.25 28.43
C PRO A 201 8.16 11.99 28.17
N ASN A 202 8.42 11.17 29.20
CA ASN A 202 9.17 9.92 29.10
C ASN A 202 8.31 8.69 28.72
N LEU A 203 6.99 8.76 28.81
CA LEU A 203 6.07 7.64 28.55
C LEU A 203 5.08 7.90 27.40
N THR A 204 5.05 9.13 26.87
CA THR A 204 4.21 9.55 25.74
C THR A 204 4.47 8.78 24.44
N ILE A 205 5.65 8.18 24.29
CA ILE A 205 6.09 7.49 23.07
C ILE A 205 5.40 6.11 22.91
N PHE A 206 4.88 5.52 23.99
CA PHE A 206 4.27 4.19 23.97
C PHE A 206 2.77 4.20 23.62
N LEU A 207 2.16 5.37 23.45
CA LEU A 207 0.71 5.57 23.36
C LEU A 207 0.34 6.55 22.24
N THR A 208 1.23 6.70 21.26
CA THR A 208 1.00 7.45 20.05
C THR A 208 0.50 6.53 18.94
N SER A 209 -0.45 7.01 18.15
CA SER A 209 -0.92 6.31 16.95
C SER A 209 -0.73 7.17 15.70
N CYS A 210 -0.70 6.54 14.53
CA CYS A 210 -0.70 7.23 13.25
C CYS A 210 -2.04 6.98 12.56
N GLY A 211 -2.86 8.03 12.43
CA GLY A 211 -4.22 7.93 11.93
C GLY A 211 -4.69 9.20 11.21
N PRO A 212 -5.83 9.15 10.53
CA PRO A 212 -6.41 10.34 9.91
C PRO A 212 -7.01 11.28 10.97
N ARG A 213 -6.94 12.59 10.73
CA ARG A 213 -7.59 13.61 11.58
C ARG A 213 -9.12 13.50 11.61
N ASP A 214 -9.71 13.10 10.49
CA ASP A 214 -11.16 12.98 10.32
C ASP A 214 -11.45 11.69 9.55
N ASP A 215 -11.98 10.70 10.27
CA ASP A 215 -12.28 9.38 9.72
C ASP A 215 -13.31 9.41 8.60
N GLN A 216 -14.29 10.32 8.64
CA GLN A 216 -15.30 10.40 7.60
C GLN A 216 -14.73 10.95 6.29
N VAL A 217 -13.88 11.97 6.39
CA VAL A 217 -13.19 12.54 5.23
C VAL A 217 -12.19 11.53 4.67
N ALA A 218 -11.43 10.85 5.54
CA ALA A 218 -10.50 9.81 5.13
C ALA A 218 -11.23 8.64 4.45
N ALA A 219 -12.32 8.15 5.01
CA ALA A 219 -13.10 7.07 4.41
C ALA A 219 -13.64 7.43 3.01
N LYS A 220 -14.16 8.65 2.83
CA LYS A 220 -14.61 9.13 1.51
C LYS A 220 -13.47 9.17 0.49
N TYR A 221 -12.30 9.64 0.91
CA TYR A 221 -11.10 9.68 0.08
C TYR A 221 -10.62 8.27 -0.30
N GLU A 222 -10.55 7.34 0.66
CA GLU A 222 -10.14 5.95 0.42
C GLU A 222 -11.12 5.21 -0.49
N ILE A 223 -12.43 5.45 -0.36
CA ILE A 223 -13.46 4.92 -1.26
C ILE A 223 -13.25 5.46 -2.68
N PHE A 224 -13.03 6.77 -2.81
CA PHE A 224 -12.75 7.39 -4.11
C PHE A 224 -11.51 6.77 -4.77
N LEU A 225 -10.40 6.65 -4.03
CA LEU A 225 -9.19 6.01 -4.54
C LEU A 225 -9.42 4.55 -4.91
N SER A 226 -10.14 3.79 -4.09
CA SER A 226 -10.46 2.38 -4.35
C SER A 226 -11.24 2.22 -5.66
N ILE A 227 -12.21 3.09 -5.93
CA ILE A 227 -12.96 3.03 -7.19
C ILE A 227 -12.05 3.41 -8.37
N THR A 228 -11.33 4.53 -8.27
CA THR A 228 -10.55 5.10 -9.38
C THR A 228 -9.30 4.28 -9.70
N PHE A 229 -8.56 3.83 -8.69
CA PHE A 229 -7.25 3.21 -8.85
C PHE A 229 -7.23 1.71 -8.54
N PHE A 230 -8.36 1.10 -8.15
CA PHE A 230 -8.45 -0.36 -8.00
C PHE A 230 -9.55 -0.95 -8.90
N ALA A 231 -10.80 -0.54 -8.74
CA ALA A 231 -11.93 -1.15 -9.47
C ALA A 231 -11.84 -0.93 -10.99
N ILE A 232 -11.63 0.32 -11.43
CA ILE A 232 -11.52 0.65 -12.87
C ILE A 232 -10.30 -0.06 -13.50
N PRO A 233 -9.07 0.02 -12.93
CA PRO A 233 -7.91 -0.71 -13.43
C PRO A 233 -8.10 -2.22 -13.53
N ILE A 234 -8.72 -2.85 -12.52
CA ILE A 234 -9.00 -4.28 -12.54
C ILE A 234 -9.96 -4.65 -13.66
N ALA A 235 -11.01 -3.85 -13.89
CA ALA A 235 -11.92 -4.08 -15.01
C ALA A 235 -11.20 -3.99 -16.37
N ILE A 236 -10.33 -3.00 -16.54
CA ILE A 236 -9.51 -2.84 -17.75
C ILE A 236 -8.57 -4.05 -17.93
N MET A 237 -7.86 -4.46 -16.88
CA MET A 237 -6.98 -5.63 -16.92
C MET A 237 -7.77 -6.90 -17.26
N GLY A 238 -8.91 -7.12 -16.62
CA GLY A 238 -9.79 -8.26 -16.87
C GLY A 238 -10.26 -8.33 -18.32
N TYR A 239 -10.70 -7.20 -18.88
CA TYR A 239 -11.06 -7.10 -20.30
C TYR A 239 -9.87 -7.42 -21.22
N ASN A 240 -8.73 -6.78 -21.00
CA ASN A 240 -7.54 -6.94 -21.85
C ASN A 240 -7.05 -8.39 -21.86
N TYR A 241 -6.93 -9.01 -20.69
CA TYR A 241 -6.49 -10.41 -20.60
C TYR A 241 -7.50 -11.39 -21.20
N THR A 242 -8.79 -11.13 -21.07
CA THR A 242 -9.83 -11.93 -21.74
C THR A 242 -9.71 -11.82 -23.27
N ALA A 243 -9.54 -10.61 -23.80
CA ALA A 243 -9.36 -10.38 -25.22
C ALA A 243 -8.07 -11.04 -25.76
N ILE A 244 -6.97 -10.99 -24.99
CA ILE A 244 -5.72 -11.70 -25.32
C ILE A 244 -5.97 -13.20 -25.42
N ALA A 245 -6.67 -13.80 -24.45
CA ALA A 245 -6.97 -15.23 -24.46
C ALA A 245 -7.78 -15.64 -25.70
N ILE A 246 -8.80 -14.84 -26.07
CA ILE A 246 -9.62 -15.08 -27.27
C ILE A 246 -8.78 -14.98 -28.55
N CYS A 247 -7.93 -13.97 -28.67
CA CYS A 247 -7.08 -13.76 -29.85
C CYS A 247 -6.07 -14.91 -30.04
N LEU A 248 -5.43 -15.34 -28.95
CA LEU A 248 -4.50 -16.47 -28.97
C LEU A 248 -5.19 -17.78 -29.34
N TRP A 249 -6.42 -18.00 -28.87
CA TRP A 249 -7.19 -19.20 -29.22
C TRP A 249 -7.58 -19.23 -30.71
N SER A 250 -8.04 -18.09 -31.23
CA SER A 250 -8.42 -17.96 -32.64
C SER A 250 -7.21 -18.17 -33.57
N SER A 251 -6.09 -17.52 -33.29
CA SER A 251 -4.86 -17.63 -34.09
C SER A 251 -4.23 -19.03 -34.06
N SER A 252 -4.27 -19.73 -32.92
CA SER A 252 -3.86 -21.13 -32.81
C SER A 252 -4.71 -22.05 -33.68
N THR A 253 -6.03 -21.82 -33.72
CA THR A 253 -6.97 -22.60 -34.53
C THR A 253 -6.72 -22.39 -36.03
N SER A 254 -6.57 -21.13 -36.48
CA SER A 254 -6.21 -20.84 -37.88
C SER A 254 -4.84 -21.40 -38.28
N SER A 255 -3.85 -21.36 -37.38
CA SER A 255 -2.51 -21.91 -37.64
C SER A 255 -2.54 -23.43 -37.82
N ARG A 256 -3.33 -24.15 -37.01
CA ARG A 256 -3.53 -25.61 -37.14
C ARG A 256 -4.24 -25.99 -38.44
N GLN A 257 -5.21 -25.19 -38.90
CA GLN A 257 -5.88 -25.43 -40.18
C GLN A 257 -4.93 -25.27 -41.38
N LEU A 258 -4.02 -24.28 -41.34
CA LEU A 258 -3.02 -24.08 -42.40
C LEU A 258 -1.98 -25.21 -42.43
N THR A 259 -1.50 -25.69 -41.29
CA THR A 259 -0.59 -26.85 -41.24
C THR A 259 -1.30 -28.14 -41.68
N GLY A 260 -2.57 -28.33 -41.31
CA GLY A 260 -3.39 -29.46 -41.77
C GLY A 260 -3.58 -29.49 -43.30
N ARG A 261 -3.91 -28.35 -43.91
CA ARG A 261 -4.03 -28.22 -45.39
C ARG A 261 -2.69 -28.40 -46.10
N ALA A 262 -1.60 -27.87 -45.56
CA ALA A 262 -0.26 -28.03 -46.15
C ALA A 262 0.23 -29.49 -46.09
N SER A 263 -0.20 -30.27 -45.11
CA SER A 263 0.13 -31.70 -45.03
C SER A 263 -0.68 -32.55 -46.02
N VAL A 264 -1.93 -32.19 -46.31
CA VAL A 264 -2.77 -32.86 -47.32
C VAL A 264 -2.29 -32.55 -48.74
N GLY A 265 -1.85 -31.32 -49.02
CA GLY A 265 -1.32 -30.93 -50.33
C GLY A 265 0.04 -31.54 -50.71
N LYS A 266 0.72 -32.23 -49.78
CA LYS A 266 1.97 -32.98 -50.05
C LYS A 266 1.74 -34.47 -50.29
N LEU A 267 0.50 -34.95 -50.14
CA LEU A 267 0.11 -36.36 -50.32
C LEU A 267 -0.62 -36.60 -51.67
N LEU A 268 -0.77 -35.56 -52.49
CA LEU A 268 -1.21 -35.60 -53.88
C LEU A 268 -0.06 -35.22 -54.80
#